data_AF-A0A1I5NE36-F1
#
_entry.id   AF-A0A1I5NE36-F1
#
_cell.length_a   1.000
_cell.length_b   1.000
_cell.length_c   1.000
_cell.angle_alpha   90.00
_cell.angle_beta   90.00
_cell.angle_gamma   90.00
#
_symmetry.space_group_name_H-M   'P 1'
#
loop_
_entity.id
_entity.type
_entity.pdbx_description
1 polymer ?
#
loop_
_entity_poly.entity_id
_entity_poly.type
_entity_poly.pdbx_seq_one_letter_code
_entity_poly.pdbx_strand_id
1 'polypeptide(L)'
;MKQYTKAKALLESLKTIPDYRVDIGKIQYPLAEVLFMVIFALLKGNTKFKEIFGWMVYNKENPILKDIFEKDEIEIPSKSTLH
;
A
#
# COMPACT_ATOMS: atom_id res chain seq x y z
N MET A 1 -16.93 2.94 -18.33
CA MET A 1 -16.87 2.72 -16.87
C MET A 1 -15.65 3.45 -16.31
N LYS A 2 -15.84 4.46 -15.46
CA LYS A 2 -14.77 5.27 -14.83
C LYS A 2 -14.56 4.85 -13.37
N GLN A 3 -14.42 3.55 -13.10
CA GLN A 3 -14.28 3.11 -11.71
C GLN A 3 -12.85 3.41 -11.24
N TYR A 4 -12.73 4.01 -10.05
CA TYR A 4 -11.46 4.30 -9.37
C TYR A 4 -10.45 5.20 -10.09
N THR A 5 -10.85 5.98 -11.12
CA THR A 5 -9.93 6.85 -11.88
C THR A 5 -9.08 7.78 -11.01
N LYS A 6 -9.65 8.36 -9.94
CA LYS A 6 -8.91 9.20 -9.00
C LYS A 6 -7.90 8.41 -8.15
N ALA A 7 -8.26 7.19 -7.74
CA ALA A 7 -7.38 6.33 -6.97
C ALA A 7 -6.21 5.83 -7.83
N LYS A 8 -6.47 5.45 -9.09
CA LYS A 8 -5.42 5.11 -10.06
C LYS A 8 -4.51 6.32 -10.33
N ALA A 9 -5.07 7.52 -10.52
CA ALA A 9 -4.27 8.73 -10.67
C ALA A 9 -3.39 9.03 -9.44
N LEU A 10 -3.90 8.82 -8.23
CA LEU A 10 -3.10 8.92 -7.01
C LEU A 10 -1.96 7.90 -7.00
N LEU A 11 -2.25 6.62 -7.31
CA LEU A 11 -1.22 5.58 -7.39
C LEU A 11 -0.11 5.94 -8.39
N GLU A 12 -0.47 6.42 -9.58
CA GLU A 12 0.50 6.88 -10.57
C GLU A 12 1.33 8.07 -10.07
N SER A 13 0.71 9.01 -9.35
CA SER A 13 1.48 10.11 -8.75
C SER A 13 2.47 9.62 -7.69
N LEU A 14 2.10 8.60 -6.90
CA LEU A 14 2.98 8.03 -5.87
C LEU A 14 4.17 7.27 -6.49
N LYS A 15 4.00 6.67 -7.68
CA LYS A 15 5.09 6.01 -8.42
C LYS A 15 6.21 6.98 -8.85
N THR A 16 5.96 8.29 -8.86
CA THR A 16 6.99 9.29 -9.17
C THR A 16 7.98 9.52 -8.02
N ILE A 17 7.66 9.05 -6.81
CA ILE A 17 8.54 9.16 -5.65
C ILE A 17 9.65 8.10 -5.80
N PRO A 18 10.93 8.51 -5.83
CA PRO A 18 12.03 7.56 -5.93
C PRO A 18 12.07 6.62 -4.72
N ASP A 19 12.22 5.34 -4.98
CA ASP A 19 12.39 4.32 -3.95
C ASP A 19 13.88 4.07 -3.70
N TYR A 20 14.37 4.52 -2.54
CA TYR A 20 15.77 4.40 -2.15
C TYR A 20 16.10 3.12 -1.38
N ARG A 21 15.12 2.22 -1.20
CA ARG A 21 15.34 0.96 -0.50
C ARG A 21 16.19 0.02 -1.36
N VAL A 22 17.19 -0.60 -0.73
CA VAL A 22 18.09 -1.54 -1.38
C VAL A 22 17.60 -2.96 -1.12
N ASP A 23 16.88 -3.52 -2.10
CA ASP A 23 16.25 -4.83 -1.98
C ASP A 23 17.11 -5.94 -2.60
N ILE A 24 18.22 -6.31 -1.94
CA ILE A 24 19.00 -7.49 -2.32
C ILE A 24 18.48 -8.69 -1.53
N GLY A 25 17.89 -9.67 -2.23
CA GLY A 25 17.45 -10.96 -1.65
C GLY A 25 16.26 -10.87 -0.70
N LYS A 26 15.43 -9.82 -0.81
CA LYS A 26 14.24 -9.58 0.02
C LYS A 26 12.97 -9.50 -0.81
N ILE A 27 11.83 -9.78 -0.18
CA ILE A 27 10.50 -9.52 -0.76
C ILE A 27 10.40 -8.01 -1.01
N GLN A 28 10.09 -7.63 -2.25
CA GLN A 28 9.91 -6.23 -2.64
C GLN A 28 8.47 -5.79 -2.38
N TYR A 29 8.30 -4.72 -1.61
CA TYR A 29 6.99 -4.11 -1.37
C TYR A 29 6.95 -2.80 -2.14
N PRO A 30 6.13 -2.63 -3.20
CA PRO A 30 6.16 -1.39 -3.99
C PRO A 30 5.85 -0.17 -3.14
N LEU A 31 6.74 0.83 -3.15
CA LEU A 31 6.63 2.01 -2.30
C LEU A 31 5.29 2.72 -2.50
N ALA A 32 4.86 2.85 -3.75
CA ALA A 32 3.60 3.51 -4.11
C ALA A 32 2.38 2.81 -3.47
N GLU A 33 2.34 1.48 -3.43
CA GLU A 33 1.24 0.70 -2.83
C GLU A 33 1.24 0.84 -1.31
N VAL A 34 2.43 0.78 -0.69
CA VAL A 34 2.59 0.99 0.76
C VAL A 34 2.11 2.39 1.15
N LEU A 35 2.57 3.43 0.44
CA LEU A 35 2.17 4.82 0.68
C LEU A 35 0.66 5.01 0.47
N PHE A 36 0.11 4.44 -0.59
CA PHE A 36 -1.33 4.48 -0.85
C PHE A 36 -2.11 3.91 0.33
N MET A 37 -1.77 2.70 0.77
CA MET A 37 -2.46 2.03 1.88
C MET A 37 -2.34 2.82 3.19
N VAL A 38 -1.16 3.37 3.48
CA VAL A 38 -0.92 4.20 4.67
C VAL A 38 -1.77 5.47 4.65
N ILE A 39 -1.87 6.16 3.52
CA ILE A 39 -2.70 7.38 3.38
C ILE A 39 -4.17 7.05 3.70
N PHE A 40 -4.71 5.95 3.17
CA PHE A 40 -6.09 5.56 3.44
C PHE A 40 -6.32 5.10 4.89
N ALA A 41 -5.33 4.44 5.50
CA ALA A 41 -5.38 4.10 6.92
C ALA A 41 -5.46 5.38 7.79
N LEU A 42 -4.62 6.37 7.49
CA LEU A 42 -4.59 7.67 8.17
C LEU A 42 -5.92 8.42 8.01
N LEU A 43 -6.49 8.45 6.79
CA LEU A 43 -7.80 9.06 6.53
C LEU A 43 -8.95 8.42 7.32
N LYS A 44 -8.80 7.15 7.69
CA LYS A 44 -9.75 6.42 8.54
C LYS A 44 -9.50 6.60 10.05
N GLY A 45 -8.54 7.45 10.42
CA GLY A 45 -8.20 7.74 11.81
C GLY A 45 -7.20 6.76 12.43
N ASN A 46 -6.65 5.82 11.67
CA ASN A 46 -5.57 4.95 12.16
C ASN A 46 -4.28 5.76 12.19
N THR A 47 -3.89 6.23 13.36
CA THR A 47 -2.75 7.15 13.52
C THR A 47 -1.56 6.49 14.18
N LYS A 48 -1.79 5.39 14.91
CA LYS A 48 -0.70 4.59 15.48
C LYS A 48 -0.23 3.57 14.45
N PHE A 49 1.07 3.31 14.44
CA PHE A 49 1.65 2.33 13.52
C PHE A 49 0.91 0.97 13.57
N LYS A 50 0.63 0.44 14.76
CA LYS A 50 -0.06 -0.86 14.93
C LYS A 50 -1.45 -0.86 14.27
N GLU A 51 -2.14 0.27 14.31
CA GLU A 51 -3.46 0.43 13.69
C GLU A 51 -3.34 0.48 12.18
N ILE A 52 -2.36 1.24 11.66
CA ILE A 52 -2.05 1.31 10.22
C ILE A 52 -1.68 -0.07 9.68
N PHE A 53 -0.76 -0.77 10.35
CA PHE A 53 -0.34 -2.12 9.97
C PHE A 53 -1.52 -3.11 10.04
N GLY A 54 -2.32 -3.08 11.11
CA GLY A 54 -3.51 -3.92 11.23
C GLY A 54 -4.52 -3.65 10.10
N TRP A 55 -4.70 -2.38 9.73
CA TRP A 55 -5.53 -1.98 8.60
C TRP A 55 -5.01 -2.51 7.27
N MET A 56 -3.69 -2.44 7.04
CA MET A 56 -3.05 -2.98 5.83
C MET A 56 -3.25 -4.49 5.71
N VAL A 57 -3.00 -5.24 6.79
CA VAL A 57 -3.19 -6.70 6.83
C VAL A 57 -4.64 -7.07 6.58
N TYR A 58 -5.59 -6.36 7.20
CA TYR A 58 -7.02 -6.60 6.99
C TYR A 58 -7.45 -6.38 5.52
N ASN A 59 -6.82 -5.43 4.84
CA ASN A 59 -7.17 -5.05 3.47
C ASN A 59 -6.35 -5.74 2.38
N LYS A 60 -5.42 -6.63 2.72
CA LYS A 60 -4.57 -7.33 1.73
C LYS A 60 -5.36 -8.15 0.71
N GLU A 61 -6.54 -8.65 1.10
CA GLU A 61 -7.45 -9.42 0.24
C GLU A 61 -8.58 -8.57 -0.37
N ASN A 62 -8.55 -7.24 -0.21
CA ASN A 62 -9.65 -6.39 -0.65
C ASN A 62 -9.73 -6.34 -2.19
N PRO A 63 -10.86 -6.74 -2.80
CA PRO A 63 -10.98 -6.83 -4.26
C PRO A 63 -10.86 -5.47 -4.96
N ILE A 64 -11.24 -4.38 -4.29
CA ILE A 64 -11.11 -3.02 -4.83
C ILE A 64 -9.64 -2.62 -4.90
N LEU A 65 -8.86 -2.93 -3.86
CA LEU A 65 -7.44 -2.60 -3.84
C LEU A 65 -6.67 -3.46 -4.85
N LYS A 66 -7.05 -4.73 -5.02
CA LYS A 66 -6.52 -5.62 -6.07
C LYS A 66 -6.77 -5.04 -7.48
N ASP A 67 -7.97 -4.51 -7.74
CA ASP A 67 -8.30 -3.86 -9.02
C ASP A 67 -7.57 -2.52 -9.23
N ILE A 68 -7.36 -1.74 -8.16
CA ILE A 68 -6.61 -0.48 -8.21
C ILE A 68 -5.12 -0.74 -8.47
N PHE A 69 -4.54 -1.75 -7.82
CA PHE A 69 -3.13 -2.12 -7.95
C PHE A 69 -2.85 -3.05 -9.13
N GLU A 70 -3.89 -3.59 -9.75
CA GLU A 70 -3.82 -4.54 -10.86
C GLU A 70 -3.02 -5.80 -10.49
N LYS A 71 -3.34 -6.36 -9.31
CA LYS A 71 -2.65 -7.53 -8.72
C LYS A 71 -3.60 -8.51 -8.05
N ASP A 72 -3.22 -9.79 -8.10
CA ASP A 72 -3.94 -10.86 -7.41
C ASP A 72 -3.63 -10.91 -5.90
N GLU A 73 -2.42 -10.50 -5.50
CA GLU A 73 -1.98 -10.46 -4.11
C GLU A 73 -1.32 -9.11 -3.79
N ILE A 74 -1.66 -8.56 -2.62
CA ILE A 74 -1.11 -7.31 -2.11
C ILE A 74 -0.09 -7.64 -1.03
N GLU A 75 1.18 -7.42 -1.35
CA GLU A 75 2.29 -7.64 -0.43
C GLU A 75 2.31 -6.56 0.67
N ILE A 76 2.19 -6.99 1.93
CA ILE A 76 2.23 -6.10 3.09
C ILE A 76 3.59 -6.21 3.78
N PRO A 77 4.29 -5.10 4.04
CA PRO A 77 5.56 -5.11 4.76
C PRO A 77 5.48 -5.91 6.06
N SER A 78 6.50 -6.71 6.33
CA SER A 78 6.54 -7.53 7.54
C SER A 78 6.32 -6.68 8.80
N LYS A 79 5.61 -7.27 9.78
CA LYS A 79 5.57 -6.72 11.13
C LYS A 79 6.99 -6.50 11.69
N SER A 80 7.99 -7.32 11.33
CA SER A 80 9.36 -7.14 11.81
C SER A 80 10.09 -5.93 11.23
N THR A 81 9.55 -5.27 10.20
CA THR A 81 10.01 -3.93 9.78
C THR A 81 9.78 -2.88 10.89
N LEU A 82 9.11 -3.26 11.99
CA LEU A 82 8.97 -2.53 13.24
C LEU A 82 10.23 -2.39 14.10
N HIS A 83 11.24 -3.23 13.90
CA HIS A 83 12.39 -3.36 14.82
C HIS A 83 13.64 -2.64 14.30
#